data_AF-F7RL43-F1
#
_entry.id   AF-F7RL43-F1
#
_cell.length_a   1.000
_cell.length_b   1.000
_cell.length_c   1.000
_cell.angle_alpha   90.00
_cell.angle_beta   90.00
_cell.angle_gamma   90.00
#
_symmetry.space_group_name_H-M   'P 1'
#
loop_
_entity.id
_entity.type
_entity.pdbx_description
1 polymer ?
#
loop_
_entity_poly.entity_id
_entity_poly.type
_entity_poly.pdbx_seq_one_letter_code
_entity_poly.pdbx_strand_id
1 'polypeptide(L)'
;MPLIGNEHENQPNGIAFSLTDYLELVDDTGRIIRNDKRGAISENSAKLLTRLNIPHGNWLKLTTEFGKLFHGPVGTLQELTGYCEHLEKRRHFAASSQHLHSN
;
A
#
# COMPACT_ATOMS: atom_id res chain seq x y z
N MET A 1 6.18 11.86 3.77
CA MET A 1 4.77 12.30 3.89
C MET A 1 4.22 11.86 5.24
N PRO A 2 3.61 12.74 6.05
CA PRO A 2 2.97 12.36 7.31
C PRO A 2 1.57 11.75 7.11
N LEU A 3 1.09 11.01 8.12
CA LEU A 3 -0.32 10.62 8.26
C LEU A 3 -1.11 11.82 8.80
N ILE A 4 -2.14 12.29 8.09
CA ILE A 4 -2.85 13.54 8.40
C ILE A 4 -4.28 13.33 8.89
N GLY A 5 -4.63 12.10 9.25
CA GLY A 5 -6.00 11.76 9.66
C GLY A 5 -6.94 11.59 8.48
N ASN A 6 -8.24 11.53 8.77
CA ASN A 6 -9.27 11.32 7.75
C ASN A 6 -9.45 12.53 6.83
N GLU A 7 -10.07 12.31 5.68
CA GLU A 7 -10.40 13.35 4.70
C GLU A 7 -11.23 14.47 5.33
N HIS A 8 -10.84 15.72 5.09
CA HIS A 8 -11.52 16.92 5.57
C HIS A 8 -11.17 18.13 4.68
N GLU A 9 -12.01 19.17 4.73
CA GLU A 9 -11.73 20.43 4.02
C GLU A 9 -10.43 21.09 4.54
N ASN A 10 -9.62 21.64 3.62
CA ASN A 10 -8.30 22.20 3.89
C ASN A 10 -7.26 21.19 4.43
N GLN A 11 -7.25 19.97 3.89
CA GLN A 11 -6.26 18.97 4.27
C GLN A 11 -4.81 19.43 3.98
N PRO A 12 -3.88 19.29 4.94
CA PRO A 12 -2.46 19.52 4.69
C PRO A 12 -1.89 18.47 3.74
N ASN A 13 -0.72 18.72 3.16
CA ASN A 13 -0.04 17.73 2.32
C ASN A 13 0.34 16.48 3.14
N GLY A 14 -0.27 15.33 2.83
CA GLY A 14 -0.02 14.08 3.54
C GLY A 14 -0.95 12.95 3.10
N ILE A 15 -0.84 11.81 3.78
CA ILE A 15 -1.71 10.65 3.51
C ILE A 15 -2.95 10.78 4.39
N ALA A 16 -4.13 10.86 3.77
CA ALA A 16 -5.44 10.96 4.42
C ALA A 16 -5.86 9.66 5.14
N PHE A 17 -5.04 9.28 6.12
CA PHE A 17 -5.05 8.02 6.81
C PHE A 17 -4.82 8.29 8.30
N SER A 18 -5.80 7.96 9.14
CA SER A 18 -5.67 8.01 10.60
C SER A 18 -4.64 6.99 11.09
N LEU A 19 -3.84 7.37 12.09
CA LEU A 19 -2.94 6.44 12.75
C LEU A 19 -3.69 5.26 13.36
N THR A 20 -4.87 5.50 13.94
CA THR A 20 -5.69 4.44 14.55
C THR A 20 -6.15 3.44 13.49
N ASP A 21 -6.66 3.92 12.37
CA ASP A 21 -7.09 3.06 11.26
C ASP A 21 -5.91 2.24 10.70
N TYR A 22 -4.70 2.82 10.71
CA TYR A 22 -3.49 2.14 10.25
C TYR A 22 -3.11 0.99 11.19
N LEU A 23 -3.13 1.24 12.49
CA LEU A 23 -2.80 0.22 13.48
C LEU A 23 -3.82 -0.92 13.49
N GLU A 24 -5.11 -0.62 13.28
CA GLU A 24 -6.15 -1.63 13.12
C GLU A 24 -5.90 -2.51 11.89
N LEU A 25 -5.66 -1.89 10.73
CA LEU A 25 -5.34 -2.64 9.50
C LEU A 25 -4.10 -3.53 9.68
N VAL A 26 -3.09 -3.06 10.40
CA VAL A 26 -1.89 -3.84 10.72
C VAL A 26 -2.20 -5.03 11.64
N ASP A 27 -3.02 -4.85 12.69
CA ASP A 27 -3.41 -5.96 13.58
C ASP A 27 -4.24 -7.02 12.83
N ASP A 28 -5.24 -6.58 12.06
CA ASP A 28 -6.06 -7.48 11.24
C ASP A 28 -5.21 -8.28 10.26
N THR A 29 -4.31 -7.60 9.55
CA THR A 29 -3.38 -8.22 8.60
C THR A 29 -2.48 -9.25 9.30
N GLY A 30 -1.91 -8.89 10.46
CA GLY A 30 -1.07 -9.80 11.24
C GLY A 30 -1.81 -11.05 11.73
N ARG A 31 -3.09 -10.93 12.09
CA ARG A 31 -3.95 -12.06 12.47
C ARG A 31 -4.28 -12.97 11.30
N ILE A 32 -4.47 -12.41 10.10
CA ILE A 32 -4.75 -13.20 8.87
C ILE A 32 -3.52 -14.00 8.44
N ILE A 33 -2.33 -13.39 8.48
CA ILE A 33 -1.08 -14.03 8.03
C ILE A 33 -0.65 -15.18 8.97
N ARG A 34 -0.97 -15.06 10.26
CA ARG A 34 -0.58 -16.05 11.26
C ARG A 34 -1.53 -17.25 11.27
N ASN A 35 -1.04 -18.40 10.79
CA ASN A 35 -1.80 -19.66 10.75
C ASN A 35 -2.37 -20.13 12.10
N ASP A 36 -1.76 -19.71 13.22
CA ASP A 36 -2.21 -20.07 14.58
C ASP A 36 -3.29 -19.13 15.13
N LYS A 37 -3.67 -18.09 14.37
CA LYS A 37 -4.70 -17.13 14.76
C LYS A 37 -5.79 -17.07 13.69
N ARG A 38 -7.04 -16.97 14.14
CA ARG A 38 -8.14 -16.59 13.26
C ARG A 38 -8.12 -15.07 13.11
N GLY A 39 -8.14 -14.59 11.88
CA GLY A 39 -8.24 -13.18 11.55
C GLY A 39 -9.14 -12.97 10.35
N ALA A 40 -9.80 -11.83 10.30
CA ALA A 40 -10.54 -11.33 9.16
C ALA A 40 -10.29 -9.81 9.11
N ILE A 41 -10.35 -9.22 7.92
CA ILE A 41 -10.29 -7.76 7.78
C ILE A 41 -11.57 -7.19 8.39
N SER A 42 -11.44 -6.26 9.33
CA SER A 42 -12.58 -5.57 9.92
C SER A 42 -13.34 -4.74 8.88
N GLU A 43 -14.58 -4.36 9.18
CA GLU A 43 -15.33 -3.48 8.29
C GLU A 43 -14.63 -2.11 8.11
N ASN A 44 -13.95 -1.62 9.15
CA ASN A 44 -13.19 -0.37 9.10
C ASN A 44 -11.99 -0.52 8.15
N SER A 45 -11.20 -1.57 8.33
CA SER A 45 -10.08 -1.92 7.47
C SER A 45 -10.51 -2.14 6.01
N ALA A 46 -11.68 -2.76 5.77
CA ALA A 46 -12.23 -2.95 4.43
C ALA A 46 -12.64 -1.62 3.76
N LYS A 47 -13.30 -0.72 4.50
CA LYS A 47 -13.67 0.62 4.03
C LYS A 47 -12.42 1.44 3.70
N LEU A 48 -11.40 1.35 4.54
CA LEU A 48 -10.12 2.01 4.34
C LEU A 48 -9.43 1.52 3.06
N LEU A 49 -9.31 0.20 2.86
CA LEU A 49 -8.73 -0.37 1.64
C LEU A 49 -9.51 0.04 0.38
N THR A 50 -10.83 0.12 0.47
CA THR A 50 -11.69 0.65 -0.60
C THR A 50 -11.38 2.11 -0.91
N ARG A 51 -11.27 2.98 0.10
CA ARG A 51 -10.91 4.40 -0.06
C ARG A 51 -9.53 4.57 -0.71
N LEU A 52 -8.57 3.72 -0.36
CA LEU A 52 -7.23 3.72 -0.95
C LEU A 52 -7.17 3.07 -2.34
N ASN A 53 -8.29 2.56 -2.85
CA ASN A 53 -8.39 1.81 -4.10
C ASN A 53 -7.47 0.58 -4.15
N ILE A 54 -7.36 -0.14 -3.03
CA ILE A 54 -6.55 -1.35 -2.89
C ILE A 54 -7.48 -2.55 -2.66
N PRO A 55 -7.65 -3.44 -3.64
CA PRO A 55 -8.41 -4.67 -3.45
C PRO A 55 -7.83 -5.52 -2.32
N HIS A 56 -8.69 -6.14 -1.53
CA HIS A 56 -8.30 -6.97 -0.40
C HIS A 56 -7.26 -8.07 -0.76
N GLY A 57 -7.47 -8.77 -1.87
CA GLY A 57 -6.54 -9.79 -2.35
C GLY A 57 -5.16 -9.21 -2.70
N ASN A 58 -5.14 -8.02 -3.32
CA ASN A 58 -3.90 -7.31 -3.61
C ASN A 58 -3.21 -6.87 -2.33
N TRP A 59 -3.95 -6.36 -1.34
CA TRP A 59 -3.38 -5.99 -0.03
C TRP A 59 -2.66 -7.16 0.65
N LEU A 60 -3.33 -8.32 0.76
CA LEU A 60 -2.72 -9.51 1.37
C LEU A 60 -1.49 -9.98 0.60
N LYS A 61 -1.57 -9.99 -0.74
CA LYS A 61 -0.44 -10.38 -1.58
C LYS A 61 0.74 -9.43 -1.41
N LEU A 62 0.49 -8.12 -1.42
CA LEU A 62 1.53 -7.10 -1.21
C LEU A 62 2.17 -7.22 0.16
N THR A 63 1.38 -7.36 1.23
CA THR A 63 1.88 -7.43 2.61
C THR A 63 2.65 -8.71 2.94
N THR A 64 2.45 -9.79 2.16
CA THR A 64 3.13 -11.08 2.37
C THR A 64 4.25 -11.36 1.38
N GLU A 65 4.18 -10.80 0.16
CA GLU A 65 5.09 -11.13 -0.94
C GLU A 65 5.86 -9.91 -1.48
N PHE A 66 5.79 -8.73 -0.83
CA PHE A 66 6.39 -7.48 -1.35
C PHE A 66 7.81 -7.67 -1.92
N GLY A 67 8.73 -8.22 -1.12
CA GLY A 67 10.13 -8.42 -1.54
C GLY A 67 10.33 -9.49 -2.62
N LYS A 68 9.33 -10.36 -2.85
CA LYS A 68 9.32 -11.32 -3.95
C LYS A 68 8.76 -10.71 -5.23
N LEU A 69 7.74 -9.85 -5.12
CA LEU A 69 7.08 -9.20 -6.25
C LEU A 69 7.92 -8.05 -6.82
N PHE A 70 8.66 -7.36 -5.95
CA PHE A 70 9.42 -6.18 -6.30
C PHE A 70 10.88 -6.33 -5.86
N HIS A 71 11.79 -6.05 -6.79
CA HIS A 71 13.24 -6.05 -6.56
C HIS A 71 13.87 -4.66 -6.75
N GLY A 72 13.03 -3.62 -6.79
CA GLY A 72 13.41 -2.24 -7.08
C GLY A 72 12.37 -1.25 -6.59
N PRO A 73 12.54 0.05 -6.90
CA PRO A 73 11.60 1.08 -6.49
C PRO A 73 10.21 0.82 -7.07
N VAL A 74 9.18 1.08 -6.27
CA VAL A 74 7.76 0.99 -6.64
C VAL A 74 7.11 2.36 -6.46
N GLY A 75 6.16 2.69 -7.32
CA GLY A 75 5.48 3.99 -7.29
C GLY A 75 4.81 4.29 -8.63
N THR A 76 4.30 5.50 -8.76
CA THR A 76 3.73 5.95 -10.03
C THR A 76 4.80 6.00 -11.13
N LEU A 77 4.39 5.90 -12.39
CA LEU A 77 5.35 5.99 -13.51
C LEU A 77 6.16 7.29 -13.46
N GLN A 78 5.52 8.40 -13.07
CA GLN A 78 6.12 9.72 -12.93
C GLN A 78 7.18 9.76 -11.83
N GLU A 79 6.86 9.28 -10.63
CA GLU A 79 7.81 9.25 -9.51
C GLU A 79 9.00 8.33 -9.80
N LEU A 80 8.75 7.18 -10.43
CA LEU A 80 9.81 6.26 -10.84
C LEU A 80 10.72 6.85 -11.93
N THR A 81 10.16 7.64 -12.85
CA THR A 81 10.97 8.38 -13.84
C THR A 81 11.86 9.41 -13.13
N GLY A 82 11.28 10.26 -12.27
CA GLY A 82 12.06 11.24 -11.51
C GLY A 82 13.12 10.61 -10.62
N TYR A 83 12.83 9.46 -10.00
CA TYR A 83 13.79 8.67 -9.24
C TYR A 83 14.96 8.17 -10.10
N CYS A 84 14.68 7.66 -11.30
CA CYS A 84 15.71 7.15 -12.21
C CYS A 84 16.61 8.28 -12.74
N GLU A 85 16.02 9.42 -13.09
CA GLU A 85 16.73 10.62 -13.54
C GLU A 85 17.64 11.16 -12.44
N HIS A 86 17.14 11.29 -11.22
CA HIS A 86 17.91 11.78 -10.08
C HIS A 86 19.12 10.90 -9.74
N LEU A 87 19.02 9.59 -9.98
CA LEU A 87 20.07 8.63 -9.65
C LEU A 87 20.96 8.24 -10.85
N GLU A 88 20.76 8.85 -12.02
CA GLU A 88 21.44 8.47 -13.28
C GLU A 88 21.32 6.97 -13.61
N LYS A 89 20.23 6.32 -13.16
CA LYS A 89 20.00 4.89 -13.35
C LYS A 89 19.08 4.63 -14.53
N ARG A 90 19.42 3.64 -15.35
CA ARG A 90 18.54 3.17 -16.42
C ARG A 90 17.43 2.29 -15.84
N ARG A 91 16.20 2.57 -16.25
CA ARG A 91 15.01 1.86 -15.77
C ARG A 91 14.97 0.45 -16.35
N HIS A 92 15.26 -0.56 -15.51
CA HIS A 92 15.04 -1.96 -15.86
C HIS A 92 13.59 -2.33 -15.53
N PHE A 93 12.70 -2.29 -16.51
CA PHE A 93 11.33 -2.79 -16.34
C PHE A 93 11.37 -4.31 -16.22
N ALA A 94 11.46 -4.81 -14.98
CA ALA A 94 10.99 -6.16 -14.69
C ALA A 94 9.45 -6.14 -14.72
N ALA A 95 8.82 -7.22 -15.19
CA ALA A 95 7.37 -7.35 -15.42
C ALA A 95 6.46 -7.17 -14.17
N SER A 96 7.03 -6.76 -13.03
CA SER A 96 6.36 -6.51 -11.74
C SER A 96 5.27 -5.44 -11.78
N SER A 97 5.21 -4.61 -12.82
CA SER A 97 4.25 -3.50 -12.95
C SER A 97 2.79 -3.94 -12.90
N GLN A 98 2.48 -5.21 -13.17
CA GLN A 98 1.10 -5.74 -13.16
C GLN A 98 0.53 -5.97 -11.76
N HIS A 99 1.36 -6.00 -10.71
CA HIS A 99 0.89 -6.30 -9.34
C HIS A 99 0.29 -5.10 -8.61
N LEU A 100 0.46 -3.89 -9.16
CA LEU A 100 -0.14 -2.65 -8.64
C LEU A 100 -1.39 -2.22 -9.41
N HIS A 101 -1.78 -2.93 -10.48
CA HIS A 101 -3.00 -2.62 -11.21
C HIS A 101 -4.20 -3.18 -10.45
N SER A 102 -4.94 -2.29 -9.80
CA SER A 102 -6.32 -2.52 -9.39
C SER A 102 -7.20 -2.44 -10.66
N ASN A 103 -8.06 -3.45 -10.88
CA ASN A 103 -9.18 -3.35 -11.84
C ASN A 103 -10.21 -2.35 -11.33
#